data_AF-A0A8R2HC38-F1
#
_entry.id   AF-A0A8R2HC38-F1
#
_cell.length_a   1.000
_cell.length_b   1.000
_cell.length_c   1.000
_cell.angle_alpha   90.00
_cell.angle_beta   90.00
_cell.angle_gamma   90.00
#
_symmetry.space_group_name_H-M   'P 1'
#
loop_
_entity.id
_entity.type
_entity.pdbx_description
1 polymer ?
#
loop_
_entity_poly.entity_id
_entity_poly.type
_entity_poly.pdbx_seq_one_letter_code
_entity_poly.pdbx_strand_id
1 'polypeptide(L)'
;MCVRLHEDEAGFIAIHLLNAEHNNLADYNQVTEMVQNILSLVKYHFRLDFDEESLTYYRFVTHLKFLAQRIFSSNPLDTNEIELYEIVKEKYKHAFKCVKKIEVFLLKKYQYEMTHDEALYLTIHIQRLISRNESVDNK
;
A
#
# COMPACT_ATOMS: atom_id res chain seq x y z
N MET A 1 -15.19 -16.56 41.83
CA MET A 1 -14.41 -17.59 41.11
C MET A 1 -13.76 -16.90 39.92
N CYS A 2 -12.45 -16.72 39.93
CA CYS A 2 -11.73 -15.99 38.88
C CYS A 2 -11.13 -17.01 37.93
N VAL A 3 -11.58 -17.04 36.68
CA VAL A 3 -11.02 -17.90 35.64
C VAL A 3 -9.67 -17.32 35.26
N ARG A 4 -8.59 -18.03 35.59
CA ARG A 4 -7.23 -17.69 35.12
C ARG A 4 -7.03 -18.38 33.78
N LEU A 5 -7.10 -17.62 32.70
CA LEU A 5 -6.70 -18.08 31.38
C LEU A 5 -5.17 -18.21 31.34
N HIS A 6 -4.65 -19.31 30.81
CA HIS A 6 -3.23 -19.44 30.50
C HIS A 6 -2.86 -18.44 29.39
N GLU A 7 -1.61 -17.98 29.34
CA GLU A 7 -1.15 -17.01 28.32
C GLU A 7 -1.44 -17.48 26.89
N ASP A 8 -1.37 -18.78 26.64
CA ASP A 8 -1.68 -19.38 25.34
C ASP A 8 -3.16 -19.24 24.96
N GLU A 9 -4.09 -19.38 25.92
CA GLU A 9 -5.52 -19.15 25.69
C GLU A 9 -5.82 -17.67 25.53
N ALA A 10 -5.15 -16.80 26.28
CA ALA A 10 -5.29 -15.35 26.12
C ALA A 10 -4.82 -14.89 24.72
N GLY A 11 -3.72 -15.44 24.22
CA GLY A 11 -3.24 -15.22 22.85
C GLY A 11 -4.20 -15.76 21.79
N PHE A 12 -4.74 -16.97 22.00
CA PHE A 12 -5.69 -17.59 21.08
C PHE A 12 -7.02 -16.82 21.02
N ILE A 13 -7.53 -16.38 22.16
CA ILE A 13 -8.73 -15.53 22.27
C ILE A 13 -8.48 -14.16 21.64
N ALA A 14 -7.31 -13.55 21.85
CA ALA A 14 -6.96 -12.27 21.23
C ALA A 14 -6.91 -12.38 19.70
N ILE A 15 -6.30 -13.44 19.16
CA ILE A 15 -6.26 -13.70 17.71
C ILE A 15 -7.68 -13.92 17.16
N HIS A 16 -8.50 -14.74 17.82
CA HIS A 16 -9.87 -14.97 17.36
C HIS A 16 -10.76 -13.74 17.47
N LEU A 17 -10.57 -12.89 18.47
CA LEU A 17 -11.30 -11.62 18.61
C LEU A 17 -10.86 -10.60 17.55
N LEU A 18 -9.55 -10.46 17.31
CA LEU A 18 -9.00 -9.65 16.21
C LEU A 18 -9.52 -10.14 14.85
N ASN A 19 -9.55 -11.45 14.63
CA ASN A 19 -10.09 -12.06 13.42
C ASN A 19 -11.62 -11.90 13.33
N ALA A 20 -12.34 -11.88 14.45
CA ALA A 20 -13.79 -11.69 14.50
C ALA A 20 -14.21 -10.23 14.23
N GLU A 21 -13.39 -9.24 14.60
CA GLU A 21 -13.58 -7.85 14.15
C GLU A 21 -13.30 -7.67 12.65
N HIS A 22 -12.41 -8.48 12.07
CA HIS A 22 -12.01 -8.42 10.66
C HIS A 22 -12.84 -9.32 9.71
N ASN A 23 -13.96 -9.88 10.18
CA ASN A 23 -14.81 -10.83 9.44
C ASN A 23 -15.67 -10.20 8.32
N ASN A 24 -15.08 -9.35 7.50
CA ASN A 24 -15.64 -8.97 6.20
C ASN A 24 -14.78 -9.60 5.10
N LEU A 25 -15.11 -10.81 4.67
CA LEU A 25 -14.57 -11.41 3.44
C LEU A 25 -14.71 -10.45 2.23
N ALA A 26 -15.72 -9.58 2.26
CA ALA A 26 -15.90 -8.50 1.29
C ALA A 26 -14.74 -7.50 1.31
N ASP A 27 -14.26 -7.09 2.49
CA ASP A 27 -13.18 -6.13 2.65
C ASP A 27 -11.85 -6.73 2.17
N TYR A 28 -11.62 -8.03 2.41
CA TYR A 28 -10.42 -8.73 1.91
C TYR A 28 -10.36 -8.78 0.38
N ASN A 29 -11.50 -9.05 -0.27
CA ASN A 29 -11.60 -9.07 -1.73
C ASN A 29 -11.34 -7.69 -2.32
N GLN A 30 -11.93 -6.64 -1.72
CA GLN A 30 -11.72 -5.26 -2.15
C GLN A 30 -10.26 -4.81 -1.99
N VAL A 31 -9.61 -5.17 -0.87
CA VAL A 31 -8.19 -4.92 -0.63
C VAL A 31 -7.34 -5.59 -1.71
N THR A 32 -7.56 -6.88 -1.96
CA THR A 32 -6.80 -7.63 -2.96
C THR A 32 -6.98 -7.05 -4.36
N GLU A 33 -8.21 -6.71 -4.73
CA GLU A 33 -8.54 -6.09 -6.01
C GLU A 33 -7.84 -4.73 -6.18
N MET A 34 -7.86 -3.89 -5.15
CA MET A 34 -7.19 -2.58 -5.19
C MET A 34 -5.67 -2.75 -5.39
N VAL A 35 -5.05 -3.65 -4.63
CA VAL A 35 -3.61 -3.94 -4.73
C VAL A 35 -3.25 -4.40 -6.14
N GLN A 36 -3.99 -5.36 -6.70
CA GLN A 36 -3.73 -5.88 -8.06
C GLN A 36 -3.90 -4.81 -9.15
N ASN A 37 -4.91 -3.94 -9.03
CA ASN A 37 -5.11 -2.84 -9.96
C ASN A 37 -3.95 -1.83 -9.91
N ILE A 38 -3.47 -1.48 -8.71
CA ILE A 38 -2.33 -0.57 -8.55
C ILE A 38 -1.06 -1.21 -9.11
N LEU A 39 -0.78 -2.47 -8.79
CA LEU A 39 0.36 -3.20 -9.35
C LEU A 39 0.32 -3.21 -10.88
N SER A 40 -0.85 -3.50 -11.47
CA SER A 40 -1.04 -3.48 -12.92
C SER A 40 -0.77 -2.09 -13.50
N LEU A 41 -1.28 -1.03 -12.87
CA LEU A 41 -1.06 0.35 -13.32
C LEU A 41 0.44 0.70 -13.32
N VAL A 42 1.18 0.33 -12.26
CA VAL A 42 2.64 0.52 -12.20
C VAL A 42 3.34 -0.30 -13.28
N LYS A 43 2.96 -1.58 -13.45
CA LYS A 43 3.50 -2.49 -14.46
C LYS A 43 3.38 -1.89 -15.87
N TYR A 44 2.18 -1.45 -16.25
CA TYR A 44 1.93 -0.85 -17.56
C TYR A 44 2.58 0.52 -17.73
N HIS A 45 2.68 1.32 -16.67
CA HIS A 45 3.30 2.65 -16.75
C HIS A 45 4.79 2.54 -17.09
N PHE A 46 5.50 1.63 -16.45
CA PHE A 46 6.96 1.48 -16.60
C PHE A 46 7.36 0.37 -17.57
N ARG A 47 6.41 -0.42 -18.08
CA ARG A 47 6.66 -1.57 -18.97
C ARG A 47 7.69 -2.54 -18.39
N LEU A 48 7.58 -2.80 -17.10
CA LEU A 48 8.46 -3.71 -16.36
C LEU A 48 7.67 -4.89 -15.83
N ASP A 49 8.36 -6.00 -15.57
CA ASP A 49 7.85 -7.09 -14.76
C ASP A 49 8.36 -6.96 -13.32
N PHE A 50 7.58 -7.45 -12.37
CA PHE A 50 8.01 -7.47 -10.97
C PHE A 50 8.72 -8.78 -10.67
N ASP A 51 9.87 -8.68 -10.00
CA ASP A 51 10.45 -9.82 -9.29
C ASP A 51 9.65 -10.05 -8.01
N GLU A 52 8.71 -10.99 -8.07
CA GLU A 52 7.80 -11.33 -6.97
C GLU A 52 8.52 -11.93 -5.75
N GLU A 53 9.74 -12.44 -5.93
CA GLU A 53 10.58 -12.97 -4.85
C GLU A 53 11.40 -11.86 -4.17
N SER A 54 11.45 -10.66 -4.77
CA SER A 54 12.22 -9.56 -4.21
C SER A 54 11.61 -8.99 -2.93
N LEU A 55 12.46 -8.74 -1.94
CA LEU A 55 12.07 -8.02 -0.72
C LEU A 55 11.48 -6.62 -1.02
N THR A 56 11.89 -5.99 -2.12
CA THR A 56 11.37 -4.69 -2.55
C THR A 56 9.89 -4.81 -2.96
N TYR A 57 9.57 -5.82 -3.77
CA TYR A 57 8.20 -6.11 -4.18
C TYR A 57 7.33 -6.51 -2.98
N TYR A 58 7.81 -7.43 -2.12
CA TYR A 58 7.06 -7.85 -0.93
C TYR A 58 6.69 -6.67 -0.03
N ARG A 59 7.65 -5.75 0.22
CA ARG A 59 7.39 -4.52 0.97
C ARG A 59 6.34 -3.68 0.26
N PHE A 60 6.50 -3.44 -1.04
CA PHE A 60 5.54 -2.63 -1.80
C PHE A 60 4.11 -3.17 -1.69
N VAL A 61 3.91 -4.48 -1.92
CA VAL A 61 2.61 -5.15 -1.78
C VAL A 61 2.05 -5.02 -0.37
N THR A 62 2.89 -5.25 0.66
CA THR A 62 2.48 -5.13 2.06
C THR A 62 1.96 -3.72 2.37
N HIS A 63 2.63 -2.70 1.86
CA HIS A 63 2.21 -1.33 2.09
C HIS A 63 0.97 -0.92 1.30
N LEU A 64 0.78 -1.46 0.09
CA LEU A 64 -0.48 -1.30 -0.64
C LEU A 64 -1.64 -1.97 0.12
N LYS A 65 -1.42 -3.11 0.77
CA LYS A 65 -2.44 -3.75 1.63
C LYS A 65 -2.82 -2.86 2.81
N PHE A 66 -1.84 -2.29 3.50
CA PHE A 66 -2.13 -1.36 4.60
C PHE A 66 -2.85 -0.08 4.14
N LEU A 67 -2.47 0.48 2.99
CA LEU A 67 -3.18 1.60 2.38
C LEU A 67 -4.64 1.22 2.06
N ALA A 68 -4.86 0.07 1.42
CA ALA A 68 -6.20 -0.42 1.09
C ALA A 68 -7.05 -0.62 2.34
N GLN A 69 -6.52 -1.28 3.35
CA GLN A 69 -7.19 -1.45 4.65
C GLN A 69 -7.58 -0.10 5.24
N ARG A 70 -6.68 0.89 5.25
CA ARG A 70 -6.98 2.23 5.74
C ARG A 70 -8.12 2.91 4.97
N ILE A 71 -8.10 2.81 3.63
CA ILE A 71 -9.15 3.37 2.76
C ILE A 71 -10.51 2.77 3.11
N PHE A 72 -10.59 1.44 3.25
CA PHE A 72 -11.86 0.76 3.56
C PHE A 72 -12.29 0.91 5.03
N SER A 73 -11.34 1.08 5.96
CA SER A 73 -11.62 1.38 7.37
C SER A 73 -11.96 2.86 7.66
N SER A 74 -11.99 3.73 6.64
CA SER A 74 -12.36 5.16 6.76
C SER A 74 -11.56 5.94 7.81
N ASN A 75 -10.26 5.66 7.94
CA ASN A 75 -9.40 6.34 8.91
C ASN A 75 -8.34 7.21 8.20
N PRO A 76 -8.69 8.41 7.71
CA PRO A 76 -7.74 9.28 7.03
C PRO A 76 -6.63 9.72 8.00
N LEU A 77 -5.39 9.69 7.52
CA LEU A 77 -4.26 10.27 8.25
C LEU A 77 -4.23 11.77 7.97
N ASP A 78 -4.26 12.57 9.04
CA ASP A 78 -4.17 14.02 8.95
C ASP A 78 -2.71 14.45 9.11
N THR A 79 -1.97 14.45 8.00
CA THR A 79 -0.64 15.06 7.95
C THR A 79 -0.37 15.67 6.58
N ASN A 80 0.22 16.87 6.62
CA ASN A 80 0.46 17.76 5.47
C ASN A 80 1.90 18.29 5.50
N GLU A 81 2.91 17.42 5.48
CA GLU A 81 4.29 17.87 5.27
C GLU A 81 4.53 18.22 3.79
N ILE A 82 4.17 19.44 3.42
CA ILE A 82 4.21 19.94 2.04
C ILE A 82 5.66 20.08 1.52
N GLU A 83 6.63 20.38 2.39
CA GLU A 83 8.02 20.63 1.98
C GLU A 83 8.68 19.37 1.40
N LEU A 84 8.59 18.25 2.11
CA LEU A 84 9.17 16.98 1.65
C LEU A 84 8.48 16.45 0.39
N TYR A 85 7.17 16.68 0.28
CA TYR A 85 6.39 16.35 -0.91
C TYR A 85 6.93 17.04 -2.16
N GLU A 86 7.14 18.36 -2.10
CA GLU A 86 7.63 19.13 -3.26
C GLU A 86 9.06 18.71 -3.66
N ILE A 87 9.93 18.42 -2.69
CA ILE A 87 11.29 17.93 -2.96
C ILE A 87 11.24 16.58 -3.71
N VAL A 88 10.43 15.63 -3.23
CA VAL A 88 10.34 14.30 -3.84
C VAL A 88 9.66 14.33 -5.21
N LYS A 89 8.64 15.16 -5.37
CA LYS A 89 7.99 15.42 -6.65
C LYS A 89 8.99 15.92 -7.70
N GLU A 90 9.85 16.87 -7.34
CA GLU A 90 10.87 17.38 -8.25
C GLU A 90 11.99 16.36 -8.51
N LYS A 91 12.37 15.58 -7.50
CA LYS A 91 13.46 14.59 -7.63
C LYS A 91 13.06 13.34 -8.44
N TYR A 92 11.85 12.82 -8.23
CA TYR A 92 11.39 11.55 -8.81
C TYR A 92 10.17 11.74 -9.72
N LYS A 93 10.29 12.65 -10.71
CA LYS A 93 9.19 13.06 -11.61
C LYS A 93 8.50 11.90 -12.31
N HIS A 94 9.23 10.86 -12.70
CA HIS A 94 8.66 9.68 -13.38
C HIS A 94 7.80 8.83 -12.43
N ALA A 95 8.33 8.50 -11.24
CA ALA A 95 7.57 7.79 -10.21
C ALA A 95 6.33 8.60 -9.79
N PHE A 96 6.48 9.91 -9.61
CA PHE A 96 5.40 10.80 -9.23
C PHE A 96 4.26 10.86 -10.27
N LYS A 97 4.59 10.86 -11.57
CA LYS A 97 3.59 10.76 -12.64
C LYS A 97 2.77 9.47 -12.56
N CYS A 98 3.39 8.36 -12.13
CA CYS A 98 2.66 7.12 -11.89
C CYS A 98 1.74 7.25 -10.68
N VAL A 99 2.22 7.82 -9.58
CA VAL A 99 1.40 8.10 -8.39
C VAL A 99 0.19 8.97 -8.70
N LYS A 100 0.34 10.01 -9.53
CA LYS A 100 -0.81 10.83 -9.97
C LYS A 100 -1.86 10.03 -10.74
N LYS A 101 -1.47 9.01 -11.51
CA LYS A 101 -2.44 8.09 -12.14
C LYS A 101 -3.14 7.20 -11.11
N ILE A 102 -2.42 6.75 -10.09
CA ILE A 102 -2.99 5.98 -8.97
C ILE A 102 -3.98 6.85 -8.18
N GLU A 103 -3.64 8.11 -7.92
CA GLU A 103 -4.53 9.09 -7.26
C GLU A 103 -5.86 9.24 -8.00
N VAL A 104 -5.80 9.46 -9.30
CA VAL A 104 -7.00 9.57 -10.15
C VAL A 104 -7.80 8.27 -10.15
N PHE A 105 -7.14 7.11 -10.13
CA PHE A 105 -7.80 5.81 -10.04
C PHE A 105 -8.53 5.65 -8.69
N LEU A 106 -7.86 5.96 -7.57
CA LEU A 106 -8.42 5.86 -6.22
C LEU A 106 -9.61 6.80 -6.05
N LEU A 107 -9.49 8.04 -6.53
CA LEU A 107 -10.57 9.03 -6.48
C LEU A 107 -11.79 8.55 -7.28
N LYS A 108 -11.59 8.06 -8.51
CA LYS A 108 -12.71 7.65 -9.37
C LYS A 108 -13.41 6.39 -8.86
N LYS A 109 -12.66 5.38 -8.44
CA LYS A 109 -13.20 4.05 -8.11
C LYS A 109 -13.67 3.95 -6.66
N TYR A 110 -12.96 4.59 -5.73
CA TYR A 110 -13.21 4.44 -4.30
C TYR A 110 -13.61 5.76 -3.63
N GLN A 111 -13.74 6.86 -4.38
CA GLN A 111 -14.03 8.21 -3.84
C GLN A 111 -13.03 8.63 -2.76
N TYR A 112 -11.78 8.17 -2.90
CA TYR A 112 -10.71 8.42 -1.94
C TYR A 112 -9.74 9.46 -2.47
N GLU A 113 -9.55 10.54 -1.72
CA GLU A 113 -8.54 11.55 -1.98
C GLU A 113 -7.27 11.21 -1.19
N MET A 114 -6.18 11.01 -1.94
CA MET A 114 -4.90 10.60 -1.36
C MET A 114 -4.19 11.81 -0.74
N THR A 115 -3.62 11.63 0.45
CA THR A 115 -2.88 12.70 1.11
C THR A 115 -1.49 12.92 0.50
N HIS A 116 -0.85 14.05 0.81
CA HIS A 116 0.51 14.32 0.36
C HIS A 116 1.50 13.26 0.87
N ASP A 117 1.36 12.82 2.11
CA ASP A 117 2.21 11.80 2.71
C ASP A 117 2.07 10.44 2.02
N GLU A 118 0.85 10.05 1.66
CA GLU A 118 0.59 8.82 0.93
C GLU A 118 1.17 8.88 -0.48
N ALA A 119 1.01 10.01 -1.16
CA ALA A 119 1.59 10.23 -2.48
C ALA A 119 3.12 10.26 -2.44
N LEU A 120 3.71 10.92 -1.44
CA LEU A 120 5.16 10.92 -1.17
C LEU A 120 5.66 9.49 -0.98
N TYR A 121 4.98 8.76 -0.10
CA TYR A 121 5.31 7.40 0.26
C TYR A 121 5.27 6.47 -0.96
N LEU A 122 4.18 6.47 -1.72
CA LEU A 122 4.06 5.67 -2.95
C LEU A 122 5.14 6.05 -3.97
N THR A 123 5.47 7.34 -4.08
CA THR A 123 6.51 7.82 -5.00
C THR A 123 7.86 7.18 -4.68
N ILE A 124 8.25 7.16 -3.40
CA ILE A 124 9.52 6.57 -2.95
C ILE A 124 9.53 5.06 -3.20
N HIS A 125 8.43 4.37 -2.91
CA HIS A 125 8.35 2.92 -3.10
C HIS A 125 8.38 2.52 -4.57
N ILE A 126 7.67 3.24 -5.44
CA ILE A 126 7.71 3.04 -6.89
C ILE A 126 9.11 3.34 -7.43
N GLN A 127 9.76 4.43 -6.99
CA GLN A 127 11.13 4.74 -7.40
C GLN A 127 12.10 3.61 -7.05
N ARG A 128 12.02 3.04 -5.84
CA ARG A 128 12.86 1.91 -5.43
C ARG A 128 12.62 0.65 -6.27
N LEU A 129 11.37 0.43 -6.68
CA LEU A 129 10.99 -0.70 -7.51
C LEU A 129 11.61 -0.57 -8.91
N ILE A 130 11.54 0.62 -9.51
CA ILE A 130 12.09 0.91 -10.84
C ILE A 130 13.62 0.81 -10.83
N SER A 131 14.28 1.49 -9.88
CA SER A 131 15.75 1.50 -9.82
C SER A 131 16.37 0.12 -9.63
N ARG A 132 15.62 -0.84 -9.05
CA ARG A 132 16.09 -2.22 -8.94
C ARG A 132 15.95 -2.98 -10.26
N ASN A 133 14.85 -2.80 -10.99
CA ASN A 133 14.69 -3.41 -12.32
C ASN A 133 15.72 -2.89 -13.34
N GLU A 134 16.03 -1.58 -13.32
CA GLU A 134 17.10 -1.00 -14.17
C GLU A 134 18.49 -1.59 -13.88
N SER A 135 18.74 -2.09 -12.67
CA SER A 135 20.00 -2.76 -12.31
C SER A 135 20.05 -4.23 -12.72
N VAL A 136 18.90 -4.87 -12.97
CA VAL A 136 18.80 -6.27 -13.43
C VAL A 136 18.89 -6.34 -14.95
N ASP A 137 18.30 -5.39 -15.67
CA ASP A 137 18.33 -5.35 -17.16
C ASP A 137 19.70 -4.95 -17.74
N ASN A 138 20.62 -4.43 -16.93
CA ASN A 138 21.99 -4.06 -17.33
C ASN A 138 23.04 -5.15 -17.05
N LYS A 139 22.61 -6.40 -16.87
CA LYS A 139 23.48 -7.54 -16.58
C LYS A 139 23.19 -8.70 -17.52
#